data_AF-A0A6H5I7C5-F1
#
_entry.id   AF-A0A6H5I7C5-F1
#
_cell.length_a   1.000
_cell.length_b   1.000
_cell.length_c   1.000
_cell.angle_alpha   90.00
_cell.angle_beta   90.00
_cell.angle_gamma   90.00
#
_symmetry.space_group_name_H-M   'P 1'
#
loop_
_entity.id
_entity.type
_entity.pdbx_description
1 polymer ?
#
loop_
_entity_poly.entity_id
_entity_poly.type
_entity_poly.pdbx_seq_one_letter_code
_entity_poly.pdbx_strand_id
1 'polypeptide(L)'
;MKMFFELCEQNNLRVQVNAQDEMGSPPLHIALSRRCFKYTTLLLAKGADPNLADAKGLTSLHIICKASIHPHCDDGFLDYFFKVCAKENKMLQIDARDKSGCTPLQWAVASLMPKAIDILIKNGADLSSFTFPDESHFDEINHLSIDKFALRPVAGALATIERLRERGYELDQSDALKIMKIFAIYGLFKKSTDVLKSLYDDKKFVSKATELMVKPDLSFYKLIQLQSKEVKKLLTYEDFLQLWKLIWELEEWQRNACELHLSEIISRSSFRRWALDPFMELIHYRLPILCYTLLLSCREGGGRERQRAPNCVASMSMAVNVSREKSRVTPTTHTHSRGIQNLLLSCGEGGSARTTASSELRCADDDRTFKQFCYFKRRLY
;
A
#
# COMPACT_ATOMS: atom_id res chain seq x y z
N MET A 1 -22.49 -13.40 -28.57
CA MET A 1 -21.31 -12.83 -29.27
C MET A 1 -20.81 -13.70 -30.43
N LYS A 2 -20.54 -15.00 -30.26
CA LYS A 2 -20.13 -15.87 -31.41
C LYS A 2 -21.16 -15.88 -32.54
N MET A 3 -22.42 -16.14 -32.22
CA MET A 3 -23.54 -16.07 -33.17
C MET A 3 -23.69 -14.68 -33.83
N PHE A 4 -23.35 -13.60 -33.13
CA PHE A 4 -23.42 -12.26 -33.70
C PHE A 4 -22.39 -12.09 -34.83
N PHE A 5 -21.13 -12.50 -34.59
CA PHE A 5 -20.10 -12.48 -35.63
C PHE A 5 -20.44 -13.41 -36.80
N GLU A 6 -20.96 -14.61 -36.52
CA GLU A 6 -21.38 -15.56 -37.56
C GLU A 6 -22.52 -14.98 -38.42
N LEU A 7 -23.53 -14.34 -37.80
CA LEU A 7 -24.62 -13.67 -38.52
C LEU A 7 -24.12 -12.49 -39.35
N CYS A 8 -23.21 -11.67 -38.82
CA CYS A 8 -22.63 -10.57 -39.58
C CYS A 8 -21.84 -11.09 -40.79
N GLU A 9 -21.05 -12.15 -40.63
CA GLU A 9 -20.33 -12.80 -41.75
C GLU A 9 -21.30 -13.35 -42.80
N GLN A 10 -22.36 -14.04 -42.37
CA GLN A 10 -23.40 -14.56 -43.27
C GLN A 10 -24.12 -13.47 -44.06
N ASN A 11 -24.29 -12.27 -43.47
CA ASN A 11 -24.92 -11.12 -44.10
C ASN A 11 -23.91 -10.16 -44.74
N ASN A 12 -22.63 -10.54 -44.83
CA ASN A 12 -21.54 -9.72 -45.36
C ASN A 12 -21.42 -8.32 -44.70
N LEU A 13 -21.79 -8.24 -43.42
CA LEU A 13 -21.71 -7.04 -42.60
C LEU A 13 -20.34 -6.95 -41.91
N ARG A 14 -19.64 -5.84 -42.11
CA ARG A 14 -18.34 -5.59 -41.47
C ARG A 14 -18.55 -5.16 -40.01
N VAL A 15 -18.12 -5.99 -39.06
CA VAL A 15 -18.12 -5.63 -37.64
C VAL A 15 -16.91 -4.75 -37.31
N GLN A 16 -17.17 -3.58 -36.73
CA GLN A 16 -16.13 -2.70 -36.22
C GLN A 16 -15.66 -3.17 -34.83
N VAL A 17 -14.75 -4.13 -34.79
CA VAL A 17 -14.26 -4.75 -33.54
C VAL A 17 -13.53 -3.78 -32.59
N ASN A 18 -13.06 -2.66 -33.13
CA ASN A 18 -12.34 -1.60 -32.42
C ASN A 18 -13.19 -0.33 -32.24
N ALA A 19 -14.50 -0.39 -32.48
CA ALA A 19 -15.38 0.75 -32.20
C ALA A 19 -15.26 1.14 -30.72
N GLN A 20 -15.21 2.43 -30.42
CA GLN A 20 -15.05 2.92 -29.05
C GLN A 20 -16.39 3.45 -28.53
N ASP A 21 -16.66 3.23 -27.25
CA ASP A 21 -17.80 3.87 -26.57
C ASP A 21 -17.52 5.35 -26.26
N GLU A 22 -18.45 6.00 -25.53
CA GLU A 22 -18.32 7.42 -25.14
C GLU A 22 -17.09 7.70 -24.26
N MET A 23 -16.54 6.68 -23.59
CA MET A 23 -15.33 6.77 -22.78
C MET A 23 -14.07 6.42 -23.60
N GLY A 24 -14.19 6.25 -24.91
CA GLY A 24 -13.11 5.79 -25.76
C GLY A 24 -12.79 4.30 -25.57
N SER A 25 -13.57 3.53 -24.82
CA SER A 25 -13.24 2.14 -24.51
C SER A 25 -13.64 1.22 -25.66
N PRO A 26 -12.71 0.48 -26.28
CA PRO A 26 -13.06 -0.57 -27.22
C PRO A 26 -13.71 -1.77 -26.51
N PRO A 27 -14.50 -2.61 -27.22
CA PRO A 27 -15.13 -3.82 -26.66
C PRO A 27 -14.17 -4.73 -25.90
N LEU A 28 -12.89 -4.77 -26.32
CA LEU A 28 -11.85 -5.53 -25.65
C LEU A 28 -11.63 -5.06 -24.20
N HIS A 29 -11.66 -3.75 -23.92
CA HIS A 29 -11.51 -3.23 -22.56
C HIS A 29 -12.62 -3.74 -21.63
N ILE A 30 -13.86 -3.82 -22.12
CA ILE A 30 -15.00 -4.33 -21.34
C ILE A 30 -14.81 -5.82 -21.04
N ALA A 31 -14.30 -6.60 -22.00
CA ALA A 31 -14.01 -8.01 -21.77
C ALA A 31 -12.87 -8.20 -20.74
N LEU A 32 -11.83 -7.36 -20.81
CA LEU A 32 -10.67 -7.41 -19.91
C LEU A 32 -10.99 -6.96 -18.50
N SER A 33 -11.74 -5.86 -18.33
CA SER A 33 -12.15 -5.38 -17.00
C SER A 33 -13.02 -6.40 -16.25
N ARG A 34 -13.79 -7.20 -17.00
CA ARG A 34 -14.58 -8.32 -16.47
C ARG A 34 -13.81 -9.65 -16.42
N ARG A 35 -12.52 -9.68 -16.76
CA ARG A 35 -11.67 -10.88 -16.86
C ARG A 35 -12.32 -12.02 -17.65
N CYS A 36 -13.05 -11.69 -18.71
CA CYS A 36 -13.78 -12.67 -19.50
C CYS A 36 -12.87 -13.32 -20.54
N PHE A 37 -12.28 -14.47 -20.18
CA PHE A 37 -11.40 -15.25 -21.05
C PHE A 37 -12.00 -15.49 -22.44
N LYS A 38 -13.26 -15.96 -22.48
CA LYS A 38 -13.98 -16.30 -23.71
C LYS A 38 -14.13 -15.12 -24.67
N TYR A 39 -14.56 -13.96 -24.17
CA TYR A 39 -14.73 -12.78 -25.01
C TYR A 39 -13.41 -12.13 -25.40
N THR A 40 -12.40 -12.19 -24.53
CA THR A 40 -11.04 -11.75 -24.84
C THR A 40 -10.47 -12.52 -26.04
N THR A 41 -10.52 -13.86 -26.01
CA THR A 41 -10.05 -14.69 -27.13
C THR A 41 -10.84 -14.42 -28.40
N LEU A 42 -12.18 -14.35 -28.31
CA LEU A 42 -13.00 -14.10 -29.48
C LEU A 42 -12.69 -12.75 -30.15
N LEU A 43 -12.57 -11.68 -29.36
CA LEU A 43 -12.30 -10.33 -29.87
C LEU A 43 -10.90 -10.23 -30.49
N LEU A 44 -9.88 -10.79 -29.83
CA LEU A 44 -8.52 -10.82 -30.37
C LEU A 44 -8.44 -11.60 -31.69
N ALA A 45 -9.08 -12.78 -31.77
CA ALA A 45 -9.17 -13.58 -32.99
C ALA A 45 -9.96 -12.89 -34.12
N LYS A 46 -10.88 -11.99 -33.78
CA LYS A 46 -11.60 -11.13 -34.74
C LYS A 46 -10.85 -9.84 -35.07
N GLY A 47 -9.59 -9.72 -34.65
CA GLY A 47 -8.71 -8.64 -35.06
C GLY A 47 -8.72 -7.42 -34.13
N ALA A 48 -9.30 -7.52 -32.93
CA ALA A 48 -9.22 -6.43 -31.95
C ALA A 48 -7.77 -5.99 -31.71
N ASP A 49 -7.56 -4.69 -31.58
CA ASP A 49 -6.25 -4.10 -31.28
C ASP A 49 -6.07 -4.00 -29.75
N PRO A 50 -5.14 -4.77 -29.15
CA PRO A 50 -4.90 -4.69 -27.71
C PRO A 50 -4.22 -3.41 -27.25
N ASN A 51 -3.62 -2.63 -28.17
CA ASN A 51 -2.94 -1.38 -27.83
C ASN A 51 -3.84 -0.15 -27.95
N LEU A 52 -5.08 -0.32 -28.42
CA LEU A 52 -6.01 0.79 -28.58
C LEU A 52 -6.38 1.36 -27.20
N ALA A 53 -5.97 2.60 -26.96
CA ALA A 53 -6.17 3.27 -25.69
C ALA A 53 -7.55 3.92 -25.57
N ASP A 54 -8.08 3.98 -24.35
CA ASP A 54 -9.32 4.71 -24.04
C ASP A 54 -9.12 6.23 -23.95
N ALA A 55 -10.17 6.97 -23.59
CA ALA A 55 -10.09 8.42 -23.42
C ALA A 55 -9.15 8.87 -22.27
N LYS A 56 -8.74 7.97 -21.37
CA LYS A 56 -7.71 8.22 -20.34
C LYS A 56 -6.31 7.80 -20.79
N GLY A 57 -6.16 7.24 -21.99
CA GLY A 57 -4.89 6.70 -22.47
C GLY A 57 -4.60 5.29 -21.93
N LEU A 58 -5.56 4.63 -21.28
CA LEU A 58 -5.37 3.29 -20.74
C LEU A 58 -5.43 2.28 -21.88
N THR A 59 -4.41 1.46 -22.04
CA THR A 59 -4.39 0.31 -22.97
C THR A 59 -4.95 -0.95 -22.30
N SER A 60 -5.09 -2.04 -23.05
CA SER A 60 -5.54 -3.34 -22.50
C SER A 60 -4.74 -3.80 -21.27
N LEU A 61 -3.41 -3.60 -21.26
CA LEU A 61 -2.57 -3.96 -20.12
C LEU A 61 -2.87 -3.12 -18.87
N HIS A 62 -3.15 -1.82 -19.04
CA HIS A 62 -3.59 -0.95 -17.95
C HIS A 62 -4.92 -1.44 -17.38
N ILE A 63 -5.89 -1.76 -18.23
CA ILE A 63 -7.22 -2.23 -17.80
C ILE A 63 -7.12 -3.52 -16.98
N ILE A 64 -6.26 -4.46 -17.39
CA ILE A 64 -6.04 -5.71 -16.64
C ILE A 64 -5.42 -5.43 -15.27
N CYS A 65 -4.44 -4.52 -15.20
CA CYS A 65 -3.75 -4.18 -13.95
C CYS A 65 -4.66 -3.36 -13.01
N LYS A 66 -5.55 -2.52 -13.54
CA LYS A 66 -6.53 -1.75 -12.77
C LYS A 66 -7.63 -2.62 -12.16
N ALA A 67 -8.13 -3.62 -12.89
CA ALA A 67 -9.33 -4.39 -12.53
C ALA A 67 -9.11 -5.54 -11.52
N SER A 68 -8.01 -5.58 -10.77
CA SER A 68 -7.60 -6.76 -9.98
C SER A 68 -7.90 -6.73 -8.47
N ILE A 69 -8.68 -5.77 -8.01
CA ILE A 69 -8.86 -5.54 -6.56
C ILE A 69 -9.85 -6.54 -5.94
N HIS A 70 -10.55 -7.35 -6.73
CA HIS A 70 -11.49 -8.32 -6.17
C HIS A 70 -10.75 -9.46 -5.44
N PRO A 71 -11.19 -9.83 -4.21
CA PRO A 71 -10.57 -10.88 -3.38
C PRO A 71 -10.48 -12.26 -4.04
N HIS A 72 -11.09 -12.46 -5.20
CA HIS A 72 -11.14 -13.74 -5.90
C HIS A 72 -10.56 -13.67 -7.32
N CYS A 73 -9.94 -12.55 -7.71
CA CYS A 73 -9.32 -12.46 -9.02
C CYS A 73 -8.07 -13.33 -9.09
N ASP A 74 -8.08 -14.25 -10.06
CA ASP A 74 -6.93 -15.03 -10.47
C ASP A 74 -5.91 -14.12 -11.18
N ASP A 75 -4.69 -14.14 -10.66
CA ASP A 75 -3.53 -13.45 -11.22
C ASP A 75 -3.14 -14.00 -12.60
N GLY A 76 -3.59 -15.22 -12.93
CA GLY A 76 -3.32 -15.90 -14.19
C GLY A 76 -3.94 -15.24 -15.43
N PHE A 77 -4.88 -14.30 -15.27
CA PHE A 77 -5.52 -13.64 -16.41
C PHE A 77 -4.53 -12.82 -17.27
N LEU A 78 -3.54 -12.17 -16.64
CA LEU A 78 -2.55 -11.39 -17.38
C LEU A 78 -1.65 -12.32 -18.21
N ASP A 79 -1.17 -13.42 -17.63
CA ASP A 79 -0.38 -14.44 -18.34
C ASP A 79 -1.18 -15.07 -19.50
N TYR A 80 -2.47 -15.36 -19.28
CA TYR A 80 -3.39 -15.77 -20.33
C TYR A 80 -3.49 -14.72 -21.46
N PHE A 81 -3.64 -13.44 -21.13
CA PHE A 81 -3.75 -12.38 -22.12
C PHE A 81 -2.50 -12.31 -23.00
N PHE A 82 -1.30 -12.35 -22.40
CA PHE A 82 -0.04 -12.44 -23.15
C PHE A 82 -0.01 -13.66 -24.09
N LYS A 83 -0.42 -14.84 -23.61
CA LYS A 83 -0.47 -16.07 -24.43
C LYS A 83 -1.41 -15.95 -25.63
N VAL A 84 -2.60 -15.37 -25.44
CA VAL A 84 -3.57 -15.19 -26.53
C VAL A 84 -3.06 -14.14 -27.52
N CYS A 85 -2.53 -13.01 -27.05
CA CYS A 85 -1.94 -12.01 -27.95
C CYS A 85 -0.78 -12.60 -28.78
N ALA A 86 0.10 -13.39 -28.17
CA ALA A 86 1.17 -14.08 -28.88
C ALA A 86 0.62 -15.04 -29.95
N LYS A 87 -0.40 -15.84 -29.61
CA LYS A 87 -1.07 -16.76 -30.55
C LYS A 87 -1.68 -16.04 -31.75
N GLU A 88 -2.30 -14.88 -31.51
CA GLU A 88 -2.94 -14.07 -32.55
C GLU A 88 -1.96 -13.08 -33.23
N ASN A 89 -0.64 -13.25 -33.04
CA ASN A 89 0.44 -12.41 -33.56
C ASN A 89 0.27 -10.90 -33.25
N LYS A 90 -0.24 -10.59 -32.06
CA LYS A 90 -0.41 -9.21 -31.56
C LYS A 90 0.80 -8.79 -30.73
N MET A 91 1.53 -7.78 -31.21
CA MET A 91 2.59 -7.14 -30.44
C MET A 91 1.98 -6.18 -29.42
N LEU A 92 2.38 -6.29 -28.15
CA LEU A 92 1.88 -5.47 -27.06
C LEU A 92 2.83 -4.31 -26.76
N GLN A 93 2.29 -3.11 -26.57
CA GLN A 93 3.02 -1.95 -26.07
C GLN A 93 3.07 -2.01 -24.54
N ILE A 94 4.10 -2.68 -24.02
CA ILE A 94 4.20 -3.02 -22.60
C ILE A 94 4.41 -1.79 -21.71
N ASP A 95 5.20 -0.82 -22.20
CA ASP A 95 5.49 0.43 -21.49
C ASP A 95 4.69 1.62 -22.05
N ALA A 96 3.52 1.34 -22.65
CA ALA A 96 2.59 2.41 -23.04
C ALA A 96 2.28 3.28 -21.82
N ARG A 97 2.20 4.60 -22.01
CA ARG A 97 1.89 5.54 -20.93
C ARG A 97 0.47 6.08 -21.11
N ASP A 98 -0.29 6.09 -20.03
CA ASP A 98 -1.58 6.76 -19.99
C ASP A 98 -1.44 8.30 -19.95
N LYS A 99 -2.56 9.02 -19.85
CA LYS A 99 -2.54 10.49 -19.79
C LYS A 99 -1.88 11.06 -18.52
N SER A 100 -1.73 10.25 -17.47
CA SER A 100 -1.00 10.60 -16.25
C SER A 100 0.48 10.24 -16.34
N GLY A 101 0.92 9.65 -17.45
CA GLY A 101 2.29 9.20 -17.65
C GLY A 101 2.58 7.84 -17.00
N CYS A 102 1.58 7.14 -16.48
CA CYS A 102 1.74 5.85 -15.83
C CYS A 102 1.75 4.70 -16.85
N THR A 103 2.60 3.72 -16.58
CA THR A 103 2.74 2.45 -17.32
C THR A 103 1.86 1.36 -16.70
N PRO A 104 1.59 0.25 -17.40
CA PRO A 104 0.94 -0.91 -16.81
C PRO A 104 1.66 -1.47 -15.58
N LEU A 105 2.99 -1.37 -15.52
CA LEU A 105 3.78 -1.78 -14.35
C LEU A 105 3.46 -0.92 -13.12
N GLN A 106 3.31 0.39 -13.30
CA GLN A 106 2.90 1.30 -12.22
C GLN A 106 1.46 1.01 -11.76
N TRP A 107 0.54 0.71 -12.68
CA TRP A 107 -0.80 0.25 -12.32
C TRP A 107 -0.80 -1.08 -11.57
N ALA A 108 0.08 -2.02 -11.92
CA ALA A 108 0.21 -3.29 -11.19
C ALA A 108 0.71 -3.08 -9.75
N VAL A 109 1.63 -2.12 -9.54
CA VAL A 109 2.10 -1.72 -8.21
C VAL A 109 0.99 -1.03 -7.43
N ALA A 110 0.26 -0.10 -8.05
CA ALA A 110 -0.85 0.61 -7.42
C ALA A 110 -1.98 -0.34 -6.98
N SER A 111 -2.28 -1.34 -7.82
CA SER A 111 -3.27 -2.39 -7.55
C SER A 111 -2.75 -3.54 -6.68
N LEU A 112 -1.53 -3.46 -6.16
CA LEU A 112 -0.93 -4.44 -5.25
C LEU A 112 -0.88 -5.86 -5.84
N MET A 113 -0.50 -5.97 -7.12
CA MET A 113 -0.46 -7.22 -7.88
C MET A 113 0.96 -7.78 -8.04
N PRO A 114 1.47 -8.57 -7.08
CA PRO A 114 2.86 -9.05 -7.12
C PRO A 114 3.17 -9.92 -8.35
N LYS A 115 2.26 -10.80 -8.76
CA LYS A 115 2.49 -11.66 -9.94
C LYS A 115 2.49 -10.88 -11.25
N ALA A 116 1.71 -9.80 -11.35
CA ALA A 116 1.70 -8.97 -12.54
C ALA A 116 3.05 -8.28 -12.77
N ILE A 117 3.76 -7.90 -11.70
CA ILE A 117 5.12 -7.36 -11.79
C ILE A 117 6.05 -8.37 -12.46
N ASP A 118 6.02 -9.64 -12.05
CA ASP A 118 6.86 -10.67 -12.67
C ASP A 118 6.52 -10.86 -14.14
N ILE A 119 5.23 -10.93 -14.46
CA ILE A 119 4.76 -11.17 -15.82
C ILE A 119 5.14 -10.00 -16.73
N LEU A 120 4.91 -8.75 -16.30
CA LEU A 120 5.24 -7.57 -17.09
C LEU A 120 6.75 -7.46 -17.34
N ILE A 121 7.57 -7.63 -16.29
CA ILE A 121 9.03 -7.56 -16.42
C ILE A 121 9.56 -8.71 -17.28
N LYS A 122 9.02 -9.93 -17.12
CA LYS A 122 9.37 -11.08 -17.97
C LYS A 122 9.07 -10.81 -19.45
N ASN A 123 8.03 -10.04 -19.75
CA ASN A 123 7.68 -9.68 -21.11
C ASN A 123 8.41 -8.42 -21.62
N GLY A 124 9.25 -7.78 -20.80
CA GLY A 124 10.11 -6.67 -21.23
C GLY A 124 9.69 -5.30 -20.74
N ALA A 125 8.88 -5.20 -19.67
CA ALA A 125 8.60 -3.92 -19.04
C ALA A 125 9.88 -3.28 -18.47
N ASP A 126 10.12 -2.01 -18.80
CA ASP A 126 11.27 -1.27 -18.34
C ASP A 126 11.14 -0.84 -16.86
N LEU A 127 12.15 -1.20 -16.07
CA LEU A 127 12.24 -0.80 -14.66
C LEU A 127 13.12 0.44 -14.46
N SER A 128 13.95 0.81 -15.44
CA SER A 128 14.91 1.91 -15.29
C SER A 128 14.25 3.29 -15.20
N SER A 129 13.09 3.45 -15.86
CA SER A 129 12.28 4.67 -15.82
C SER A 129 11.09 4.58 -14.87
N PHE A 130 11.00 3.52 -14.07
CA PHE A 130 9.89 3.32 -13.14
C PHE A 130 9.90 4.35 -12.02
N THR A 131 8.73 4.95 -11.76
CA THR A 131 8.49 5.79 -10.59
C THR A 131 7.33 5.23 -9.78
N PHE A 132 7.45 5.25 -8.46
CA PHE A 132 6.40 4.72 -7.60
C PHE A 132 5.11 5.55 -7.72
N PRO A 133 3.93 4.92 -7.95
CA PRO A 133 2.67 5.62 -8.16
C PRO A 133 2.33 6.59 -7.03
N ASP A 134 1.67 7.71 -7.37
CA ASP A 134 1.19 8.67 -6.38
C ASP A 134 -0.12 8.21 -5.71
N GLU A 135 -0.53 8.94 -4.66
CA GLU A 135 -1.72 8.67 -3.85
C GLU A 135 -3.03 8.63 -4.66
N SER A 136 -3.15 9.44 -5.72
CA SER A 136 -4.40 9.56 -6.49
C SER A 136 -4.75 8.25 -7.21
N HIS A 137 -3.74 7.47 -7.58
CA HIS A 137 -3.93 6.15 -8.20
C HIS A 137 -4.45 5.13 -7.20
N PHE A 138 -4.06 5.23 -5.93
CA PHE A 138 -4.59 4.38 -4.86
C PHE A 138 -6.02 4.79 -4.47
N ASP A 139 -6.38 6.07 -4.58
CA ASP A 139 -7.74 6.55 -4.32
C ASP A 139 -8.75 6.06 -5.37
N GLU A 140 -8.39 6.06 -6.66
CA GLU A 140 -9.21 5.46 -7.72
C GLU A 140 -9.51 3.96 -7.46
N ILE A 141 -8.57 3.28 -6.81
CA ILE A 141 -8.63 1.86 -6.44
C ILE A 141 -9.45 1.67 -5.14
N ASN A 142 -9.32 2.59 -4.17
CA ASN A 142 -9.99 2.54 -2.87
C ASN A 142 -11.50 2.77 -2.94
N HIS A 143 -11.99 3.58 -3.89
CA HIS A 143 -13.44 3.77 -4.09
C HIS A 143 -14.21 2.48 -4.45
N LEU A 144 -13.50 1.41 -4.83
CA LEU A 144 -14.05 0.11 -5.16
C LEU A 144 -14.01 -0.91 -4.00
N SER A 145 -13.35 -0.60 -2.88
CA SER A 145 -13.18 -1.53 -1.75
C SER A 145 -14.17 -1.27 -0.62
N ILE A 146 -15.20 -2.13 -0.56
CA ILE A 146 -16.20 -2.16 0.53
C ILE A 146 -15.66 -2.86 1.79
N ASP A 147 -14.51 -3.56 1.70
CA ASP A 147 -14.03 -4.41 2.79
C ASP A 147 -12.82 -3.84 3.53
N LYS A 148 -12.95 -3.75 4.86
CA LYS A 148 -11.93 -3.32 5.84
C LYS A 148 -10.86 -4.39 6.12
N PHE A 149 -10.55 -5.24 5.15
CA PHE A 149 -9.60 -6.35 5.33
C PHE A 149 -8.16 -5.86 5.09
N ALA A 150 -7.37 -5.69 6.15
CA ALA A 150 -6.03 -5.12 6.07
C ALA A 150 -4.97 -6.10 5.55
N LEU A 151 -5.16 -7.41 5.72
CA LEU A 151 -4.10 -8.38 5.50
C LEU A 151 -3.70 -8.52 4.04
N ARG A 152 -4.67 -8.66 3.13
CA ARG A 152 -4.38 -8.86 1.71
C ARG A 152 -3.72 -7.63 1.07
N PRO A 153 -4.23 -6.39 1.26
CA PRO A 153 -3.53 -5.21 0.76
C PRO A 153 -2.12 -5.06 1.35
N VAL A 154 -1.95 -5.30 2.66
CA VAL A 154 -0.62 -5.19 3.29
C VAL A 154 0.33 -6.24 2.72
N ALA A 155 -0.08 -7.50 2.63
CA ALA A 155 0.73 -8.56 2.05
C ALA A 155 1.05 -8.29 0.56
N GLY A 156 0.06 -7.82 -0.21
CA GLY A 156 0.23 -7.45 -1.62
C GLY A 156 1.26 -6.34 -1.79
N ALA A 157 1.17 -5.26 -1.00
CA ALA A 157 2.14 -4.17 -1.00
C ALA A 157 3.55 -4.65 -0.63
N LEU A 158 3.69 -5.45 0.43
CA LEU A 158 5.00 -5.96 0.83
C LEU A 158 5.59 -6.90 -0.23
N ALA A 159 4.76 -7.74 -0.85
CA ALA A 159 5.16 -8.64 -1.93
C ALA A 159 5.58 -7.88 -3.20
N THR A 160 4.84 -6.83 -3.60
CA THR A 160 5.19 -6.02 -4.77
C THR A 160 6.53 -5.34 -4.58
N ILE A 161 6.74 -4.74 -3.40
CA ILE A 161 8.00 -4.09 -3.04
C ILE A 161 9.17 -5.07 -3.04
N GLU A 162 9.01 -6.25 -2.42
CA GLU A 162 10.08 -7.25 -2.37
C GLU A 162 10.51 -7.67 -3.78
N ARG A 163 9.53 -7.92 -4.67
CA ARG A 163 9.79 -8.29 -6.07
C ARG A 163 10.46 -7.20 -6.90
N LEU A 164 10.13 -5.94 -6.65
CA LEU A 164 10.82 -4.80 -7.29
C LEU A 164 12.28 -4.74 -6.83
N ARG A 165 12.52 -4.89 -5.52
CA ARG A 165 13.87 -4.86 -4.94
C ARG A 165 14.75 -6.00 -5.41
N GLU A 166 14.20 -7.20 -5.53
CA GLU A 166 14.90 -8.36 -6.11
C GLU A 166 15.36 -8.11 -7.56
N ARG A 167 14.77 -7.13 -8.24
CA ARG A 167 15.10 -6.72 -9.61
C ARG A 167 15.91 -5.43 -9.68
N GLY A 168 16.48 -5.00 -8.56
CA GLY A 168 17.37 -3.84 -8.49
C GLY A 168 16.67 -2.50 -8.29
N TYR A 169 15.36 -2.48 -8.02
CA TYR A 169 14.69 -1.24 -7.63
C TYR A 169 15.08 -0.85 -6.20
N GLU A 170 15.61 0.35 -6.03
CA GLU A 170 15.91 0.92 -4.73
C GLU A 170 14.78 1.86 -4.30
N LEU A 171 14.17 1.55 -3.15
CA LEU A 171 13.17 2.42 -2.55
C LEU A 171 13.83 3.65 -1.95
N ASP A 172 13.44 4.82 -2.42
CA ASP A 172 13.82 6.08 -1.79
C ASP A 172 12.90 6.45 -0.61
N GLN A 173 13.19 7.58 0.03
CA GLN A 173 12.40 8.09 1.15
C GLN A 173 10.97 8.48 0.74
N SER A 174 10.78 9.00 -0.48
CA SER A 174 9.47 9.40 -1.00
C SER A 174 8.57 8.18 -1.17
N ASP A 175 9.11 7.10 -1.72
CA ASP A 175 8.41 5.85 -1.92
C ASP A 175 8.04 5.20 -0.59
N ALA A 176 8.97 5.19 0.37
CA ALA A 176 8.70 4.71 1.72
C ALA A 176 7.53 5.48 2.35
N LEU A 177 7.47 6.81 2.19
CA LEU A 177 6.37 7.63 2.70
C LEU A 177 5.03 7.30 2.01
N LYS A 178 5.01 7.10 0.68
CA LYS A 178 3.81 6.67 -0.06
C LYS A 178 3.29 5.33 0.46
N ILE A 179 4.17 4.36 0.67
CA ILE A 179 3.84 3.04 1.22
C ILE A 179 3.27 3.16 2.64
N MET A 180 3.89 3.98 3.49
CA MET A 180 3.41 4.24 4.86
C MET A 180 1.99 4.81 4.86
N LYS A 181 1.69 5.73 3.94
CA LYS A 181 0.35 6.33 3.81
C LYS A 181 -0.69 5.29 3.37
N ILE A 182 -0.36 4.40 2.44
CA ILE A 182 -1.25 3.29 2.04
C ILE A 182 -1.61 2.44 3.26
N PHE A 183 -0.62 2.08 4.09
CA PHE A 183 -0.87 1.33 5.31
C PHE A 183 -1.71 2.10 6.35
N ALA A 184 -1.58 3.42 6.40
CA ALA A 184 -2.44 4.26 7.23
C ALA A 184 -3.90 4.23 6.76
N ILE A 185 -4.14 4.27 5.44
CA ILE A 185 -5.48 4.18 4.83
C ILE A 185 -6.16 2.86 5.24
N TYR A 186 -5.43 1.73 5.17
CA TYR A 186 -5.93 0.42 5.62
C TYR A 186 -6.00 0.25 7.15
N GLY A 187 -5.71 1.31 7.92
CA GLY A 187 -5.90 1.31 9.37
C GLY A 187 -4.90 0.46 10.15
N LEU A 188 -3.74 0.15 9.56
CA LEU A 188 -2.70 -0.67 10.17
C LEU A 188 -2.16 -0.08 11.50
N PHE A 189 -2.30 1.23 11.69
CA PHE A 189 -1.87 1.94 12.89
C PHE A 189 -2.97 2.06 13.98
N LYS A 190 -4.12 1.40 13.83
CA LYS A 190 -5.18 1.36 14.86
C LYS A 190 -4.81 0.37 15.98
N LYS A 191 -5.21 0.67 17.22
CA LYS A 191 -4.86 -0.12 18.43
C LYS A 191 -5.41 -1.56 18.36
N SER A 192 -4.54 -2.57 18.45
CA SER A 192 -4.88 -4.00 18.39
C SER A 192 -4.94 -4.75 19.74
N THR A 193 -4.56 -4.11 20.85
CA THR A 193 -4.24 -4.82 22.11
C THR A 193 -5.43 -5.49 22.78
N ASP A 194 -6.60 -4.87 22.75
CA ASP A 194 -7.76 -5.38 23.49
C ASP A 194 -8.45 -6.53 22.73
N VAL A 195 -8.41 -6.46 21.40
CA VAL A 195 -9.06 -7.44 20.50
C VAL A 195 -8.37 -8.81 20.56
N LEU A 196 -7.04 -8.84 20.68
CA LEU A 196 -6.28 -10.09 20.75
C LEU A 196 -6.51 -10.86 22.05
N LYS A 197 -6.68 -10.16 23.16
CA LYS A 197 -6.96 -10.81 24.45
C LYS A 197 -8.29 -11.55 24.40
N SER A 198 -9.33 -10.87 23.91
CA SER A 198 -10.65 -11.47 23.70
C SER A 198 -10.63 -12.66 22.73
N LEU A 199 -9.75 -12.61 21.71
CA LEU A 199 -9.56 -13.70 20.76
C LEU A 199 -8.99 -14.96 21.43
N TYR A 200 -7.98 -14.82 22.30
CA TYR A 200 -7.35 -15.95 23.00
C TYR A 200 -8.23 -16.55 24.11
N ASP A 201 -9.15 -15.76 24.66
CA ASP A 201 -10.12 -16.22 25.66
C ASP A 201 -11.27 -17.04 25.03
N ASP A 202 -11.48 -16.94 23.71
CA ASP A 202 -12.51 -17.68 22.98
C ASP A 202 -12.06 -19.13 22.68
N LYS A 203 -12.60 -20.08 23.45
CA LYS A 203 -12.30 -21.52 23.30
C LYS A 203 -12.66 -22.06 21.91
N LYS A 204 -13.72 -21.56 21.27
CA LYS A 204 -14.17 -22.01 19.94
C LYS A 204 -13.16 -21.56 18.89
N PHE A 205 -12.67 -20.33 19.01
CA PHE A 205 -11.57 -19.84 18.19
C PHE A 205 -10.31 -20.69 18.36
N VAL A 206 -9.87 -20.93 19.60
CA VAL A 206 -8.63 -21.66 19.88
C VAL A 206 -8.64 -23.06 19.28
N SER A 207 -9.74 -23.82 19.43
CA SER A 207 -9.87 -25.15 18.82
C SER A 207 -9.74 -25.06 17.31
N LYS A 208 -10.54 -24.19 16.68
CA LYS A 208 -10.56 -24.05 15.22
C LYS A 208 -9.23 -23.59 14.65
N ALA A 209 -8.60 -22.58 15.26
CA ALA A 209 -7.31 -22.07 14.85
C ALA A 209 -6.18 -23.10 15.00
N THR A 210 -6.31 -24.05 15.94
CA THR A 210 -5.33 -25.13 16.12
C THR A 210 -5.47 -26.20 15.04
N GLU A 211 -6.69 -26.49 14.59
CA GLU A 211 -6.98 -27.43 13.52
C GLU A 211 -6.65 -26.88 12.12
N LEU A 212 -6.73 -25.56 11.94
CA LEU A 212 -6.37 -24.88 10.70
C LEU A 212 -4.86 -24.92 10.47
N MET A 213 -4.42 -25.75 9.53
CA MET A 213 -3.00 -25.87 9.18
C MET A 213 -2.61 -24.91 8.07
N VAL A 214 -1.61 -24.07 8.33
CA VAL A 214 -1.01 -23.13 7.35
C VAL A 214 0.05 -23.85 6.53
N LYS A 215 0.90 -24.64 7.20
CA LYS A 215 1.87 -25.58 6.63
C LYS A 215 1.78 -26.89 7.43
N PRO A 216 2.32 -28.02 6.93
CA PRO A 216 2.25 -29.30 7.64
C PRO A 216 2.66 -29.23 9.12
N ASP A 217 3.64 -28.40 9.46
CA ASP A 217 4.15 -28.25 10.83
C ASP A 217 3.78 -26.91 11.50
N LEU A 218 2.84 -26.15 10.94
CA LEU A 218 2.46 -24.82 11.43
C LEU A 218 0.94 -24.63 11.40
N SER A 219 0.33 -24.70 12.58
CA SER A 219 -1.08 -24.31 12.75
C SER A 219 -1.26 -22.80 12.71
N PHE A 220 -2.46 -22.34 12.37
CA PHE A 220 -2.83 -20.94 12.37
C PHE A 220 -2.73 -20.32 13.77
N TYR A 221 -3.12 -21.08 14.79
CA TYR A 221 -2.97 -20.69 16.19
C TYR A 221 -1.51 -20.46 16.58
N LYS A 222 -0.60 -21.32 16.10
CA LYS A 222 0.83 -21.12 16.34
C LYS A 222 1.34 -19.88 15.59
N LEU A 223 0.94 -19.69 14.34
CA LEU A 223 1.35 -18.56 13.51
C LEU A 223 1.06 -17.21 14.18
N ILE A 224 -0.16 -17.00 14.69
CA ILE A 224 -0.55 -15.72 15.32
C ILE A 224 0.21 -15.42 16.62
N GLN A 225 0.91 -16.40 17.21
CA GLN A 225 1.71 -16.18 18.42
C GLN A 225 3.19 -15.89 18.12
N LEU A 226 3.65 -16.14 16.90
CA LEU A 226 5.05 -15.98 16.54
C LEU A 226 5.46 -14.51 16.45
N GLN A 227 6.76 -14.26 16.68
CA GLN A 227 7.33 -12.94 16.47
C GLN A 227 7.56 -12.68 14.98
N SER A 228 7.54 -11.41 14.57
CA SER A 228 7.70 -11.00 13.17
C SER A 228 8.97 -11.54 12.50
N LYS A 229 10.08 -11.69 13.23
CA LYS A 229 11.33 -12.27 12.73
C LYS A 229 11.24 -13.77 12.43
N GLU A 230 10.47 -14.51 13.21
CA GLU A 230 10.29 -15.96 13.05
C GLU A 230 9.33 -16.23 11.89
N VAL A 231 8.25 -15.46 11.82
CA VAL A 231 7.26 -15.52 10.74
C VAL A 231 7.92 -15.34 9.37
N LYS A 232 8.85 -14.37 9.23
CA LYS A 232 9.57 -14.14 7.97
C LYS A 232 10.45 -15.32 7.53
N LYS A 233 10.90 -16.17 8.45
CA LYS A 233 11.66 -17.39 8.11
C LYS A 233 10.75 -18.53 7.65
N LEU A 234 9.50 -18.52 8.09
CA LEU A 234 8.55 -19.60 7.87
C LEU A 234 7.62 -19.34 6.69
N LEU A 235 7.28 -18.08 6.41
CA LEU A 235 6.26 -17.68 5.44
C LEU A 235 6.76 -16.55 4.53
N THR A 236 6.41 -16.66 3.26
CA THR A 236 6.56 -15.61 2.25
C THR A 236 5.32 -14.71 2.24
N TYR A 237 5.39 -13.51 1.65
CA TYR A 237 4.19 -12.68 1.48
C TYR A 237 3.13 -13.33 0.58
N GLU A 238 3.54 -14.23 -0.34
CA GLU A 238 2.60 -15.02 -1.14
C GLU A 238 1.82 -16.00 -0.26
N ASP A 239 2.48 -16.63 0.74
CA ASP A 239 1.78 -17.47 1.71
C ASP A 239 0.69 -16.66 2.44
N PHE A 240 0.98 -15.41 2.82
CA PHE A 240 0.00 -14.49 3.41
C PHE A 240 -1.15 -14.11 2.47
N LEU A 241 -0.89 -13.97 1.18
CA LEU A 241 -1.92 -13.75 0.16
C LEU A 241 -2.82 -14.97 -0.05
N GLN A 242 -2.44 -16.15 0.42
CA GLN A 242 -3.30 -17.35 0.41
C GLN A 242 -4.00 -17.59 1.75
N LEU A 243 -3.47 -17.05 2.86
CA LEU A 243 -4.04 -17.23 4.20
C LEU A 243 -5.49 -16.78 4.35
N TRP A 244 -5.94 -15.78 3.58
CA TRP A 244 -7.32 -15.32 3.65
C TRP A 244 -8.34 -16.45 3.38
N LYS A 245 -7.98 -17.46 2.57
CA LYS A 245 -8.81 -18.64 2.31
C LYS A 245 -9.09 -19.43 3.59
N LEU A 246 -8.09 -19.57 4.45
CA LEU A 246 -8.20 -20.24 5.75
C LEU A 246 -8.96 -19.37 6.75
N ILE A 247 -8.64 -18.07 6.78
CA ILE A 247 -9.25 -17.11 7.70
C ILE A 247 -10.75 -16.97 7.42
N TRP A 248 -11.20 -17.13 6.16
CA TRP A 248 -12.60 -17.02 5.78
C TRP A 248 -13.54 -17.96 6.56
N GLU A 249 -13.01 -19.06 7.08
CA GLU A 249 -13.78 -20.01 7.90
C GLU A 249 -14.11 -19.49 9.32
N LEU A 250 -13.43 -18.45 9.79
CA LEU A 250 -13.65 -17.87 11.12
C LEU A 250 -14.85 -16.90 11.13
N GLU A 251 -15.35 -16.59 12.33
CA GLU A 251 -16.40 -15.57 12.49
C GLU A 251 -15.89 -14.19 12.11
N GLU A 252 -16.76 -13.30 11.64
CA GLU A 252 -16.37 -12.00 11.08
C GLU A 252 -15.46 -11.18 12.01
N TRP A 253 -15.79 -11.10 13.30
CA TRP A 253 -14.98 -10.37 14.27
C TRP A 253 -13.61 -11.05 14.51
N GLN A 254 -13.55 -12.39 14.54
CA GLN A 254 -12.31 -13.17 14.66
C GLN A 254 -11.43 -12.97 13.43
N ARG A 255 -12.03 -12.97 12.23
CA ARG A 255 -11.35 -12.66 10.96
C ARG A 255 -10.69 -11.29 11.02
N ASN A 256 -11.47 -10.27 11.35
CA ASN A 256 -10.98 -8.89 11.45
C ASN A 256 -9.83 -8.75 12.46
N ALA A 257 -9.95 -9.41 13.62
CA ALA A 257 -8.91 -9.43 14.65
C ALA A 257 -7.62 -10.09 14.15
N CYS A 258 -7.73 -11.27 13.55
CA CYS A 258 -6.60 -12.03 13.02
C CYS A 258 -5.91 -11.29 11.88
N GLU A 259 -6.67 -10.73 10.95
CA GLU A 259 -6.11 -9.99 9.83
C GLU A 259 -5.34 -8.77 10.27
N LEU A 260 -5.88 -7.97 11.20
CA LEU A 260 -5.18 -6.81 11.75
C LEU A 260 -3.86 -7.22 12.41
N HIS A 261 -3.89 -8.29 13.20
CA HIS A 261 -2.71 -8.78 13.91
C HIS A 261 -1.65 -9.36 12.97
N LEU A 262 -2.04 -10.17 12.00
CA LEU A 262 -1.11 -10.69 10.99
C LEU A 262 -0.53 -9.56 10.15
N SER A 263 -1.33 -8.56 9.79
CA SER A 263 -0.87 -7.35 9.09
C SER A 263 0.19 -6.62 9.93
N GLU A 264 -0.04 -6.47 11.23
CA GLU A 264 0.91 -5.88 12.16
C GLU A 264 2.21 -6.70 12.24
N ILE A 265 2.12 -8.03 12.31
CA ILE A 265 3.29 -8.92 12.33
C ILE A 265 4.14 -8.75 11.07
N ILE A 266 3.54 -8.86 9.88
CA ILE A 266 4.30 -8.85 8.62
C ILE A 266 4.88 -7.47 8.33
N SER A 267 4.13 -6.41 8.63
CA SER A 267 4.56 -5.04 8.38
C SER A 267 5.66 -4.58 9.34
N ARG A 268 5.63 -4.97 10.62
CA ARG A 268 6.68 -4.64 11.61
C ARG A 268 8.07 -5.09 11.17
N SER A 269 8.16 -6.26 10.52
CA SER A 269 9.46 -6.76 10.02
C SER A 269 10.04 -5.83 8.94
N SER A 270 9.20 -5.29 8.07
CA SER A 270 9.58 -4.41 6.96
C SER A 270 9.80 -2.97 7.41
N PHE A 271 8.93 -2.45 8.28
CA PHE A 271 9.06 -1.09 8.83
C PHE A 271 10.32 -0.90 9.65
N ARG A 272 10.83 -1.93 10.35
CA ARG A 272 12.13 -1.79 11.01
C ARG A 272 13.28 -1.46 10.05
N ARG A 273 13.17 -1.88 8.79
CA ARG A 273 14.14 -1.56 7.74
C ARG A 273 13.86 -0.19 7.14
N TRP A 274 12.59 0.12 6.83
CA TRP A 274 12.20 1.36 6.15
C TRP A 274 12.08 2.59 7.05
N ALA A 275 11.81 2.41 8.33
CA ALA A 275 11.68 3.50 9.28
C ALA A 275 13.01 3.86 9.94
N LEU A 276 14.05 3.03 9.82
CA LEU A 276 15.36 3.33 10.41
C LEU A 276 16.05 4.43 9.61
N ASP A 277 16.14 4.30 8.29
CA ASP A 277 16.94 5.22 7.46
C ASP A 277 16.35 6.65 7.41
N PRO A 278 15.04 6.86 7.15
CA PRO A 278 14.44 8.19 7.24
C PRO A 278 14.47 8.77 8.66
N PHE A 279 14.42 7.92 9.68
CA PHE A 279 14.54 8.35 11.08
C PHE A 279 15.96 8.76 11.42
N MET A 280 16.98 8.06 10.93
CA MET A 280 18.40 8.39 11.07
C MET A 280 18.74 9.71 10.35
N GLU A 281 18.12 9.98 9.19
CA GLU A 281 18.21 11.26 8.50
C GLU A 281 17.48 12.40 9.24
N LEU A 282 16.28 12.15 9.77
CA LEU A 282 15.54 13.11 10.60
C LEU A 282 16.32 13.50 11.87
N ILE A 283 17.06 12.58 12.49
CA ILE A 283 17.87 12.86 13.70
C ILE A 283 19.24 13.49 13.41
N HIS A 284 19.67 13.62 12.14
CA HIS A 284 20.78 14.50 11.78
C HIS A 284 20.45 15.98 12.02
N TYR A 285 19.16 16.32 12.16
CA TYR A 285 18.72 17.52 12.86
C TYR A 285 18.60 17.27 14.37
N ARG A 286 19.77 17.29 15.04
CA ARG A 286 20.02 17.42 16.49
C ARG A 286 18.88 16.97 17.43
N LEU A 287 18.90 15.71 17.83
CA LEU A 287 18.39 15.33 19.16
C LEU A 287 19.55 15.28 20.18
N PRO A 288 19.39 15.84 21.40
CA PRO A 288 20.43 15.80 22.43
C PRO A 288 20.83 14.37 22.79
N ILE A 289 22.08 14.22 23.21
CA ILE A 289 22.84 13.00 23.55
C ILE A 289 22.05 11.96 24.39
N LEU A 290 21.01 12.37 25.12
CA LEU A 290 20.07 11.52 25.87
C LEU A 290 19.25 10.53 25.02
N CYS A 291 19.05 10.76 23.72
CA CYS A 291 18.42 9.76 22.84
C CYS A 291 19.41 8.66 22.41
N TYR A 292 20.70 8.97 22.40
CA TYR A 292 21.77 8.03 22.04
C TYR A 292 22.00 6.98 23.14
N THR A 293 21.87 7.37 24.41
CA THR A 293 21.94 6.45 25.56
C THR A 293 20.75 5.49 25.63
N LEU A 294 19.54 5.92 25.23
CA LEU A 294 18.38 5.04 25.09
C LEU A 294 18.60 3.98 23.98
N LEU A 295 19.16 4.39 22.84
CA LEU A 295 19.51 3.47 21.74
C LEU A 295 20.59 2.45 22.14
N LEU A 296 21.57 2.86 22.97
CA LEU A 296 22.63 1.97 23.46
C LEU A 296 22.14 1.03 24.59
N SER A 297 21.26 1.49 25.49
CA SER A 297 20.69 0.65 26.56
C SER A 297 19.79 -0.49 26.03
N CYS A 298 19.20 -0.33 24.84
CA CYS A 298 18.45 -1.41 24.17
C CYS A 298 19.36 -2.47 23.52
N ARG A 299 20.67 -2.23 23.45
CA ARG A 299 21.66 -3.16 22.87
C ARG A 299 22.17 -4.19 23.89
N GLU A 300 22.07 -3.89 25.18
CA GLU A 300 22.66 -4.69 26.28
C GLU A 300 21.64 -5.34 27.24
N GLY A 301 20.34 -5.18 27.01
CA GLY A 301 19.27 -5.72 27.86
C GLY A 301 19.01 -7.23 27.72
N GLY A 302 20.05 -8.05 27.80
CA GLY A 302 19.99 -9.50 27.98
C GLY A 302 20.40 -9.88 29.40
N GLY A 303 19.60 -9.52 30.41
CA GLY A 303 19.94 -9.82 31.80
C GLY A 303 18.93 -9.27 32.78
N ARG A 304 18.58 -10.07 33.78
CA ARG A 304 17.57 -9.79 34.80
C ARG A 304 17.90 -8.51 35.57
N GLU A 305 17.05 -7.49 35.49
CA GLU A 305 16.82 -6.56 36.61
C GLU A 305 15.54 -5.73 36.37
N ARG A 306 14.44 -6.19 36.98
CA ARG A 306 13.30 -5.33 37.29
C ARG A 306 13.69 -4.53 38.53
N GLN A 307 13.97 -3.23 38.41
CA GLN A 307 13.54 -2.19 39.36
C GLN A 307 14.10 -0.80 39.00
N ARG A 308 13.17 0.19 38.98
CA ARG A 308 13.36 1.65 38.97
C ARG A 308 14.01 2.29 37.74
N ALA A 309 13.20 2.50 36.69
CA ALA A 309 13.44 3.57 35.73
C ALA A 309 12.67 4.84 36.16
N PRO A 310 13.28 6.04 36.20
CA PRO A 310 12.55 7.29 36.46
C PRO A 310 11.60 7.61 35.30
N ASN A 311 10.45 8.21 35.63
CA ASN A 311 9.35 8.54 34.72
C ASN A 311 9.83 9.22 33.42
N CYS A 312 9.91 8.44 32.33
CA CYS A 312 10.33 8.88 30.98
C CYS A 312 9.46 10.00 30.38
N VAL A 313 8.28 10.26 30.95
CA VAL A 313 7.36 11.34 30.54
C VAL A 313 7.89 12.72 30.92
N ALA A 314 8.59 12.85 32.06
CA ALA A 314 9.12 14.13 32.53
C ALA A 314 10.31 14.62 31.68
N SER A 315 11.16 13.68 31.24
CA SER A 315 12.37 13.99 30.47
C SER A 315 12.07 14.45 29.04
N MET A 316 10.99 13.96 28.40
CA MET A 316 10.56 14.44 27.08
C MET A 316 9.94 15.85 27.15
N SER A 317 9.28 16.20 28.26
CA SER A 317 8.69 17.53 28.45
C SER A 317 9.76 18.62 28.63
N MET A 318 10.86 18.31 29.32
CA MET A 318 12.01 19.22 29.44
C MET A 318 12.71 19.47 28.09
N ALA A 319 12.88 18.45 27.25
CA ALA A 319 13.54 18.60 25.96
C ALA A 319 12.77 19.52 24.98
N VAL A 320 11.44 19.51 25.04
CA VAL A 320 10.57 20.39 24.23
C VAL A 320 10.62 21.84 24.72
N ASN A 321 10.74 22.06 26.04
CA ASN A 321 10.84 23.41 26.61
C ASN A 321 12.21 24.08 26.34
N VAL A 322 13.30 23.33 26.37
CA VAL A 322 14.65 23.86 26.04
C VAL A 322 14.76 24.32 24.58
N SER A 323 14.02 23.70 23.65
CA SER A 323 13.95 24.15 22.25
C SER A 323 13.10 25.42 22.05
N ARG A 324 12.13 25.70 22.93
CA ARG A 324 11.32 26.93 22.88
C ARG A 324 12.05 28.16 23.42
N GLU A 325 13.05 27.96 24.27
CA GLU A 325 13.78 29.06 24.91
C GLU A 325 14.94 29.57 24.05
N LYS A 326 15.48 28.73 23.16
CA LYS A 326 16.58 29.10 22.22
C LYS A 326 16.13 29.82 20.95
N SER A 327 14.82 29.88 20.65
CA SER A 327 14.27 30.60 19.49
C SER A 327 14.07 32.11 19.73
N ARG A 328 14.50 32.65 20.88
CA ARG A 328 14.35 34.08 21.22
C ARG A 328 15.60 34.96 21.05
N VAL A 329 16.69 34.50 20.43
CA VAL A 329 17.92 35.32 20.31
C VAL A 329 18.51 35.32 18.88
N THR A 330 18.23 36.45 18.20
CA THR A 330 18.92 37.16 17.09
C THR A 330 19.36 36.48 15.78
N PRO A 331 19.22 37.17 14.62
CA PRO A 331 19.42 36.62 13.27
C PRO A 331 20.79 37.00 12.67
N THR A 332 21.35 36.18 11.77
CA THR A 332 22.27 36.64 10.70
C THR A 332 22.25 35.70 9.47
N THR A 333 21.65 36.24 8.39
CA THR A 333 22.01 36.18 6.95
C THR A 333 22.72 34.94 6.35
N HIS A 334 22.03 34.16 5.50
CA HIS A 334 22.13 34.27 4.02
C HIS A 334 21.17 33.31 3.26
N THR A 335 20.13 33.93 2.68
CA THR A 335 19.47 33.69 1.37
C THR A 335 19.40 32.29 0.72
N HIS A 336 18.27 31.59 0.88
CA HIS A 336 17.48 30.99 -0.23
C HIS A 336 16.11 30.47 0.27
N SER A 337 15.09 31.34 0.38
CA SER A 337 13.67 30.93 0.49
C SER A 337 12.71 32.13 0.31
N ARG A 338 12.72 32.77 -0.85
CA ARG A 338 11.62 33.70 -1.23
C ARG A 338 10.44 32.87 -1.75
N GLY A 339 9.58 32.44 -0.83
CA GLY A 339 8.32 31.76 -1.15
C GLY A 339 7.26 31.82 -0.04
N ILE A 340 7.65 32.13 1.20
CA ILE A 340 6.75 32.05 2.37
C ILE A 340 6.43 33.44 2.97
N GLN A 341 7.10 34.51 2.54
CA GLN A 341 7.02 35.81 3.23
C GLN A 341 5.89 36.74 2.78
N ASN A 342 5.02 36.34 1.84
CA ASN A 342 3.91 37.18 1.37
C ASN A 342 2.53 36.83 1.98
N LEU A 343 2.45 35.88 2.91
CA LEU A 343 1.18 35.48 3.54
C LEU A 343 0.97 36.07 4.96
N LEU A 344 1.87 36.93 5.44
CA LEU A 344 1.84 37.45 6.82
C LEU A 344 1.79 38.97 6.98
N LEU A 345 1.51 39.75 5.92
CA LEU A 345 1.48 41.22 5.97
C LEU A 345 0.12 41.86 5.69
N SER A 346 -0.97 41.15 5.96
CA SER A 346 -2.32 41.73 5.95
C SER A 346 -3.12 41.12 7.08
N CYS A 347 -2.99 41.67 8.28
CA CYS A 347 -4.02 41.79 9.31
C CYS A 347 -3.36 42.12 10.65
N GLY A 348 -3.41 43.39 11.03
CA GLY A 348 -2.98 43.82 12.36
C GLY A 348 -3.15 45.31 12.53
N GLU A 349 -4.37 45.75 12.84
CA GLU A 349 -4.58 46.90 13.72
C GLU A 349 -6.03 46.95 14.24
N GLY A 350 -6.18 46.72 15.55
CA GLY A 350 -7.11 47.43 16.44
C GLY A 350 -8.59 47.01 16.49
N GLY A 351 -9.06 46.59 17.66
CA GLY A 351 -10.45 46.84 18.08
C GLY A 351 -11.14 45.74 18.90
N SER A 352 -11.27 45.99 20.21
CA SER A 352 -12.02 45.17 21.18
C SER A 352 -13.53 45.13 20.91
N ALA A 353 -14.15 43.93 20.93
CA ALA A 353 -15.51 43.73 21.45
C ALA A 353 -15.79 42.24 21.71
N ARG A 354 -16.44 41.95 22.86
CA ARG A 354 -16.97 40.62 23.20
C ARG A 354 -18.18 40.26 22.34
N THR A 355 -18.25 38.98 21.98
CA THR A 355 -19.40 38.08 21.78
C THR A 355 -19.57 37.46 20.39
N THR A 356 -19.87 36.16 20.44
CA THR A 356 -20.32 35.21 19.40
C THR A 356 -19.28 34.53 18.50
N ALA A 357 -19.16 33.22 18.74
CA ALA A 357 -19.06 32.11 17.80
C ALA A 357 -17.95 32.09 16.72
N SER A 358 -17.24 30.95 16.75
CA SER A 358 -16.57 30.28 15.62
C SER A 358 -15.24 30.87 15.15
N SER A 359 -14.39 29.98 14.64
CA SER A 359 -13.05 30.20 14.06
C SER A 359 -11.95 30.67 15.00
N GLU A 360 -11.20 29.74 15.59
CA GLU A 360 -9.74 29.80 15.74
C GLU A 360 -9.21 28.52 16.41
N LEU A 361 -9.18 27.43 15.66
CA LEU A 361 -8.41 26.21 15.94
C LEU A 361 -8.39 25.36 14.66
N ARG A 362 -7.68 25.85 13.64
CA ARG A 362 -7.39 25.09 12.41
C ARG A 362 -5.99 25.44 11.92
N CYS A 363 -4.97 24.96 12.63
CA CYS A 363 -3.60 24.88 12.10
C CYS A 363 -2.69 23.90 12.87
N ALA A 364 -3.25 22.96 13.67
CA ALA A 364 -2.45 21.98 14.43
C ALA A 364 -2.99 20.53 14.38
N ASP A 365 -3.93 20.25 13.47
CA ASP A 365 -4.58 18.94 13.36
C ASP A 365 -4.14 18.10 12.16
N ASP A 366 -3.29 18.61 11.26
CA ASP A 366 -3.10 18.01 9.95
C ASP A 366 -1.84 17.15 9.77
N ASP A 367 -1.30 16.59 10.85
CA ASP A 367 -0.30 15.53 10.72
C ASP A 367 -0.64 14.30 11.57
N ARG A 368 -1.79 13.72 11.21
CA ARG A 368 -2.25 12.41 11.70
C ARG A 368 -1.19 11.33 11.50
N THR A 369 -0.40 11.45 10.42
CA THR A 369 0.69 10.56 10.03
C THR A 369 1.85 10.64 11.02
N PHE A 370 2.28 11.84 11.41
CA PHE A 370 3.36 12.03 12.38
C PHE A 370 2.98 11.57 13.80
N LYS A 371 1.73 11.81 14.23
CA LYS A 371 1.22 11.28 15.51
C LYS A 371 1.15 9.75 15.50
N GLN A 372 0.75 9.13 14.38
CA GLN A 372 0.75 7.68 14.20
C GLN A 372 2.18 7.09 14.16
N PHE A 373 3.12 7.79 13.53
CA PHE A 373 4.53 7.42 13.48
C PHE A 373 5.19 7.43 14.87
N CYS A 374 4.95 8.49 15.66
CA CYS A 374 5.43 8.56 17.05
C CYS A 374 4.83 7.48 17.96
N TYR A 375 3.59 7.05 17.69
CA TYR A 375 2.97 5.93 18.40
C TYR A 375 3.60 4.58 18.02
N PHE A 376 3.87 4.36 16.74
CA PHE A 376 4.57 3.16 16.25
C PHE A 376 5.98 3.03 16.84
N LYS A 377 6.69 4.16 17.04
CA LYS A 377 7.99 4.21 17.72
C LYS A 377 7.98 3.60 19.14
N ARG A 378 6.90 3.79 19.91
CA ARG A 378 6.77 3.20 21.27
C ARG A 378 6.58 1.68 21.29
N ARG A 379 6.33 1.07 20.12
CA ARG A 379 6.07 -0.38 19.99
C ARG A 379 7.17 -1.10 19.19
N LEU A 380 8.03 -0.34 18.52
CA LEU A 380 9.20 -0.84 17.78
C LEU A 380 10.38 -1.20 18.71
N TYR A 381 10.51 -0.48 19.81
CA TYR A 381 11.49 -0.62 20.89
C TYR A 381 10.73 -0.95 22.18
#